data_AF-A0A1F6T9Y0-F1
#
_entry.id   AF-A0A1F6T9Y0-F1
#
_cell.length_a   1.000
_cell.length_b   1.000
_cell.length_c   1.000
_cell.angle_alpha   90.00
_cell.angle_beta   90.00
_cell.angle_gamma   90.00
#
_symmetry.space_group_name_H-M   'P 1'
#
loop_
_entity.id
_entity.type
_entity.pdbx_description
1 polymer ?
#
loop_
_entity_poly.entity_id
_entity_poly.type
_entity_poly.pdbx_seq_one_letter_code
_entity_poly.pdbx_strand_id
1 'polypeptide(L)'
;MTTKRKIFVLDTNVLIHDPTAILRFHEHDVYLPIVVLEELDKAKVGMSEVARNVRQVSRFLDELVEKAEGDISRGVRLPSHAPELDTGRLHFHMEAVRSRLPDGMAAGTPDNTLLGVTLDLGKSHPDRDVILVSKDINLRIKAHALGIRAEDYASDHVLDDANLLYAGMSKLEADFWDRHGREMESWKEDGRTFYRMTGPKARGWCANQFLYTEDKQAFEAIVRRVEGDTAVIEVVRDYTTEHNKIWGIAARNREQNFALNLLMDPEVDFVTLLGQAGTGKTLLTLAAALTQTLETRRYSEIIMTRMTVPVGEDIGFLPGTEEEKMGPWMGALEDNLDVLHETGTQEHGAWGRAATHDFLRNRIRIKSLNFMRGRTFLKKFLIVDEAQNLSPHQIK
;
A
#
# COMPACT_ATOMS: atom_id res chain seq x y z
N MET A 1 15.12 18.06 23.59
CA MET A 1 13.94 18.11 24.49
C MET A 1 13.21 16.80 24.30
N THR A 2 13.25 15.89 25.27
CA THR A 2 12.51 14.62 25.20
C THR A 2 11.02 14.93 25.22
N THR A 3 10.34 14.75 24.10
CA THR A 3 8.89 14.89 23.97
C THR A 3 8.22 13.93 24.97
N LYS A 4 7.43 14.48 25.90
CA LYS A 4 6.74 13.70 26.93
C LYS A 4 5.69 12.81 26.24
N ARG A 5 5.61 11.52 26.58
CA ARG A 5 4.63 10.60 25.98
C ARG A 5 3.22 11.07 26.25
N LYS A 6 2.42 11.18 25.20
CA LYS A 6 1.00 11.53 25.24
C LYS A 6 0.14 10.28 25.47
N ILE A 7 -1.14 10.50 25.76
CA ILE A 7 -2.17 9.47 25.86
C ILE A 7 -3.23 9.77 24.80
N PHE A 8 -3.49 8.80 23.93
CA PHE A 8 -4.53 8.89 22.91
C PHE A 8 -5.69 7.96 23.28
N VAL A 9 -6.91 8.50 23.26
CA VAL A 9 -8.14 7.73 23.42
C VAL A 9 -8.79 7.65 22.05
N LEU A 10 -8.96 6.44 21.51
CA LEU A 10 -9.49 6.25 20.16
C LEU A 10 -10.99 6.01 20.16
N ASP A 11 -11.69 6.65 19.23
CA ASP A 11 -13.08 6.36 18.87
C ASP A 11 -13.19 5.09 17.99
N THR A 12 -14.31 4.38 18.09
CA THR A 12 -14.65 3.20 17.27
C THR A 12 -14.62 3.51 15.78
N ASN A 13 -15.12 4.68 15.38
CA ASN A 13 -15.14 5.07 13.96
C ASN A 13 -13.72 5.16 13.36
N VAL A 14 -12.72 5.51 14.17
CA VAL A 14 -11.32 5.52 13.74
C VAL A 14 -10.86 4.11 13.36
N LEU A 15 -11.14 3.14 14.22
CA LEU A 15 -10.75 1.73 14.02
C LEU A 15 -11.56 1.03 12.92
N ILE A 16 -12.84 1.38 12.77
CA ILE A 16 -13.69 0.86 11.70
C ILE A 16 -13.20 1.32 10.33
N HIS A 17 -12.76 2.57 10.23
CA HIS A 17 -12.25 3.12 8.97
C HIS A 17 -10.81 2.72 8.67
N ASP A 18 -9.96 2.60 9.70
CA ASP A 18 -8.56 2.18 9.55
C ASP A 18 -8.18 1.13 10.62
N PRO A 19 -8.14 -0.16 10.25
CA PRO A 19 -7.75 -1.23 11.17
C PRO A 19 -6.33 -1.12 11.74
N THR A 20 -5.47 -0.31 11.10
CA THR A 20 -4.07 -0.11 11.50
C THR A 20 -3.88 1.14 12.37
N ALA A 21 -4.94 1.90 12.66
CA ALA A 21 -4.85 3.18 13.36
C ALA A 21 -4.07 3.11 14.69
N ILE A 22 -4.19 2.01 15.44
CA ILE A 22 -3.49 1.78 16.71
C ILE A 22 -1.97 1.86 16.54
N LEU A 23 -1.43 1.40 15.40
CA LEU A 23 0.00 1.40 15.10
C LEU A 23 0.56 2.80 14.82
N ARG A 24 -0.29 3.73 14.38
CA ARG A 24 0.13 5.11 14.07
C ARG A 24 0.52 5.89 15.31
N PHE A 25 0.14 5.41 16.49
CA PHE A 25 0.46 6.02 17.78
C PHE A 25 1.55 5.25 18.53
N HIS A 26 2.41 4.48 17.85
CA HIS A 26 3.41 3.61 18.48
C HIS A 26 4.41 4.32 19.42
N GLU A 27 4.61 5.63 19.30
CA GLU A 27 5.43 6.45 20.20
C GLU A 27 4.70 6.85 21.51
N HIS A 28 3.41 6.53 21.62
CA HIS A 28 2.50 7.05 22.65
C HIS A 28 1.60 5.95 23.23
N ASP A 29 1.01 6.21 24.39
CA ASP A 29 0.08 5.24 24.98
C ASP A 29 -1.31 5.41 24.37
N VAL A 30 -1.92 4.30 23.99
CA VAL A 30 -3.24 4.23 23.37
C VAL A 30 -4.20 3.59 24.34
N TYR A 31 -5.35 4.21 24.56
CA TYR A 31 -6.43 3.69 25.40
C TYR A 31 -7.62 3.33 24.53
N LEU A 32 -8.09 2.09 24.67
CA LEU A 32 -9.34 1.59 24.10
C LEU A 32 -10.35 1.35 25.22
N PRO A 33 -11.32 2.25 25.39
CA PRO A 33 -12.42 2.06 26.32
C PRO A 33 -13.28 0.85 25.98
N ILE A 34 -13.86 0.20 26.99
CA ILE A 34 -14.74 -0.96 26.78
C ILE A 34 -15.89 -0.67 25.81
N VAL A 35 -16.42 0.55 25.82
CA VAL A 35 -17.51 0.95 24.90
C VAL A 35 -17.10 0.84 23.43
N VAL A 36 -15.82 1.10 23.13
CA VAL A 36 -15.28 0.94 21.77
C VAL A 36 -15.21 -0.53 21.39
N LEU A 37 -14.79 -1.40 22.31
CA LEU A 37 -14.77 -2.85 22.09
C LEU A 37 -16.18 -3.41 21.88
N GLU A 38 -17.16 -2.93 22.64
CA GLU A 38 -18.57 -3.32 22.49
C GLU A 38 -19.15 -2.89 21.15
N GLU A 39 -18.83 -1.69 20.68
CA GLU A 39 -19.25 -1.21 19.36
C GLU A 39 -18.59 -1.99 18.22
N LEU A 40 -17.29 -2.32 18.35
CA LEU A 40 -16.62 -3.21 17.42
C LEU A 40 -17.30 -4.58 17.38
N ASP A 41 -17.61 -5.19 18.53
CA ASP A 41 -18.24 -6.52 18.54
C ASP A 41 -19.63 -6.50 17.87
N LYS A 42 -20.44 -5.47 18.13
CA LYS A 42 -21.73 -5.27 17.45
C LYS A 42 -21.57 -5.12 15.93
N ALA A 43 -20.51 -4.44 15.49
CA ALA A 43 -20.23 -4.18 14.08
C ALA A 43 -19.55 -5.37 13.34
N LYS A 44 -19.24 -6.47 14.04
CA LYS A 44 -18.49 -7.63 13.51
C LYS A 44 -19.30 -8.54 12.57
N VAL A 45 -20.64 -8.47 12.66
CA VAL A 45 -21.56 -9.38 11.96
C VAL A 45 -21.84 -8.90 10.53
N GLY A 46 -21.79 -9.82 9.57
CA GLY A 46 -22.14 -9.57 8.17
C GLY A 46 -20.95 -9.50 7.20
N MET A 47 -21.25 -9.21 5.93
CA MET A 47 -20.30 -9.21 4.82
C MET A 47 -19.85 -7.80 4.38
N SER A 48 -20.24 -6.75 5.13
CA SER A 48 -19.89 -5.36 4.82
C SER A 48 -18.39 -5.08 5.03
N GLU A 49 -17.90 -4.01 4.41
CA GLU A 49 -16.53 -3.53 4.59
C GLU A 49 -16.24 -3.16 6.06
N VAL A 50 -17.21 -2.51 6.71
CA VAL A 50 -17.20 -2.24 8.16
C VAL A 50 -16.97 -3.53 8.95
N ALA A 51 -17.75 -4.59 8.70
CA ALA A 51 -17.59 -5.86 9.40
C ALA A 51 -16.25 -6.55 9.09
N ARG A 52 -15.71 -6.39 7.89
CA ARG A 52 -14.37 -6.89 7.53
C ARG A 52 -13.27 -6.15 8.30
N ASN A 53 -13.32 -4.82 8.33
CA ASN A 53 -12.33 -3.99 9.02
C ASN A 53 -12.36 -4.25 10.52
N VAL A 54 -13.54 -4.38 11.12
CA VAL A 54 -13.74 -4.79 12.51
C VAL A 54 -13.12 -6.16 12.80
N ARG A 55 -13.30 -7.15 11.90
CA ARG A 55 -12.65 -8.47 12.04
C ARG A 55 -11.12 -8.35 11.97
N GLN A 56 -10.59 -7.46 11.15
CA GLN A 56 -9.14 -7.21 11.08
C GLN A 56 -8.62 -6.55 12.36
N VAL A 57 -9.32 -5.54 12.90
CA VAL A 57 -9.01 -4.95 14.21
C VAL A 57 -9.02 -6.04 15.29
N SER A 58 -10.04 -6.89 15.31
CA SER A 58 -10.15 -7.98 16.30
C SER A 58 -8.95 -8.93 16.24
N ARG A 59 -8.53 -9.35 15.04
CA ARG A 59 -7.35 -10.21 14.87
C ARG A 59 -6.07 -9.53 15.34
N PHE A 60 -5.90 -8.25 15.03
CA PHE A 60 -4.74 -7.48 15.44
C PHE A 60 -4.67 -7.33 16.97
N LEU A 61 -5.81 -7.05 17.62
CA LEU A 61 -5.89 -7.01 19.08
C LEU A 61 -5.56 -8.38 19.69
N ASP A 62 -6.05 -9.47 19.11
CA ASP A 62 -5.79 -10.84 19.56
C ASP A 62 -4.28 -11.18 19.49
N GLU A 63 -3.63 -10.88 18.36
CA GLU A 63 -2.18 -11.05 18.18
C GLU A 63 -1.35 -10.24 19.19
N LEU A 64 -1.80 -9.03 19.54
CA LEU A 64 -1.14 -8.21 20.56
C LEU A 64 -1.28 -8.83 21.95
N VAL A 65 -2.48 -9.29 22.31
CA VAL A 65 -2.74 -9.93 23.62
C VAL A 65 -1.98 -11.24 23.76
N GLU A 66 -1.91 -12.05 22.70
CA GLU A 66 -1.17 -13.32 22.68
C GLU A 66 0.33 -13.09 22.94
N LYS A 67 0.92 -12.06 22.30
CA LYS A 67 2.32 -11.65 22.53
C LYS A 67 2.60 -11.12 23.93
N ALA A 68 1.58 -10.70 24.67
CA ALA A 68 1.71 -10.21 26.04
C ALA A 68 1.66 -11.33 27.10
N GLU A 69 1.65 -12.60 26.69
CA GLU A 69 1.56 -13.78 27.57
C GLU A 69 0.36 -13.72 28.55
N GLY A 70 -0.71 -13.00 28.18
CA GLY A 70 -1.95 -12.89 28.95
C GLY A 70 -1.97 -11.83 30.08
N ASP A 71 -0.84 -11.22 30.46
CA ASP A 71 -0.86 -10.10 31.42
C ASP A 71 -1.01 -8.74 30.70
N ILE A 72 -2.26 -8.36 30.47
CA ILE A 72 -2.64 -7.08 29.84
C ILE A 72 -2.82 -5.94 30.85
N SER A 73 -2.64 -6.19 32.16
CA SER A 73 -2.96 -5.22 33.22
C SER A 73 -2.11 -3.95 33.15
N ARG A 74 -0.87 -4.07 32.68
CA ARG A 74 0.07 -2.94 32.49
C ARG A 74 0.05 -2.37 31.06
N GLY A 75 -0.89 -2.82 30.23
CA GLY A 75 -0.96 -2.48 28.82
C GLY A 75 0.03 -3.28 27.97
N VAL A 76 -0.37 -3.56 26.73
CA VAL A 76 0.38 -4.34 25.74
C VAL A 76 1.32 -3.44 24.97
N ARG A 77 2.59 -3.83 24.81
CA ARG A 77 3.56 -3.01 24.05
C ARG A 77 3.15 -2.92 22.58
N LEU A 78 3.08 -1.70 22.06
CA LEU A 78 2.83 -1.48 20.63
C LEU A 78 4.06 -1.89 19.81
N PRO A 79 3.89 -2.63 18.69
CA PRO A 79 4.99 -3.07 17.86
C PRO A 79 5.57 -1.89 17.07
N SER A 80 6.86 -1.95 16.77
CA SER A 80 7.58 -0.99 15.93
C SER A 80 8.51 -1.73 14.96
N HIS A 81 8.82 -1.09 13.83
CA HIS A 81 9.72 -1.62 12.80
C HIS A 81 11.19 -1.64 13.24
N ALA A 82 11.56 -0.89 14.28
CA ALA A 82 12.86 -0.99 14.95
C ALA A 82 12.65 -1.58 16.35
N PRO A 83 13.06 -2.85 16.60
CA PRO A 83 12.86 -3.54 17.88
C PRO A 83 13.46 -2.79 19.09
N GLU A 84 14.45 -1.94 18.84
CA GLU A 84 15.19 -1.17 19.84
C GLU A 84 14.49 0.16 20.24
N LEU A 85 13.43 0.57 19.53
CA LEU A 85 12.69 1.79 19.86
C LEU A 85 11.79 1.58 21.08
N ASP A 86 11.82 2.57 21.96
CA ASP A 86 10.99 2.63 23.14
C ASP A 86 9.56 3.04 22.75
N THR A 87 8.67 2.05 22.62
CA THR A 87 7.29 2.23 22.17
C THR A 87 6.30 2.43 23.33
N GLY A 88 5.18 3.05 23.01
CA GLY A 88 4.03 3.16 23.90
C GLY A 88 3.28 1.85 24.08
N ARG A 89 2.23 1.90 24.89
CA ARG A 89 1.40 0.74 25.25
C ARG A 89 -0.06 0.93 24.90
N LEU A 90 -0.69 -0.16 24.49
CA LEU A 90 -2.13 -0.29 24.34
C LEU A 90 -2.77 -0.71 25.67
N HIS A 91 -3.70 0.09 26.16
CA HIS A 91 -4.46 -0.14 27.39
C HIS A 91 -5.93 -0.37 27.07
N PHE A 92 -6.50 -1.44 27.62
CA PHE A 92 -7.94 -1.68 27.59
C PHE A 92 -8.57 -1.07 28.85
N HIS A 93 -9.37 -0.02 28.69
CA HIS A 93 -9.94 0.71 29.82
C HIS A 93 -11.32 0.16 30.18
N MET A 94 -11.38 -0.51 31.34
CA MET A 94 -12.56 -1.22 31.84
C MET A 94 -13.25 -0.52 33.02
N GLU A 95 -12.71 0.61 33.50
CA GLU A 95 -13.28 1.32 34.64
C GLU A 95 -14.56 2.08 34.27
N ALA A 96 -15.47 2.20 35.23
CA ALA A 96 -16.66 3.03 35.09
C ALA A 96 -16.29 4.52 35.11
N VAL A 97 -16.96 5.31 34.27
CA VAL A 97 -16.82 6.77 34.21
C VAL A 97 -17.19 7.38 35.56
N ARG A 98 -16.27 8.14 36.16
CA ARG A 98 -16.43 8.86 37.42
C ARG A 98 -16.72 10.34 37.21
N SER A 99 -16.27 10.90 36.09
CA SER A 99 -16.50 12.31 35.77
C SER A 99 -17.97 12.58 35.45
N ARG A 100 -18.53 13.60 36.12
CA ARG A 100 -19.88 14.09 35.84
C ARG A 100 -19.86 15.00 34.62
N LEU A 101 -20.56 14.60 33.56
CA LEU A 101 -20.82 15.43 32.39
C LEU A 101 -21.96 16.43 32.67
N PRO A 102 -22.07 17.54 31.92
CA PRO A 102 -23.15 18.52 32.07
C PRO A 102 -24.54 17.88 31.95
N ASP A 103 -25.51 18.39 32.72
CA ASP A 103 -26.86 17.78 32.82
C ASP A 103 -27.64 17.75 31.48
N GLY A 104 -27.21 18.50 30.47
CA GLY A 104 -27.76 18.47 29.11
C GLY A 104 -27.29 17.30 28.23
N MET A 105 -26.38 16.45 28.71
CA MET A 105 -25.89 15.27 28.00
C MET A 105 -26.58 14.00 28.49
N ALA A 106 -27.13 13.21 27.56
CA ALA A 106 -27.77 11.94 27.88
C ALA A 106 -26.77 10.94 28.50
N ALA A 107 -27.01 10.50 29.72
CA ALA A 107 -26.13 9.51 30.37
C ALA A 107 -26.16 8.17 29.61
N GLY A 108 -25.00 7.55 29.44
CA GLY A 108 -24.87 6.18 28.90
C GLY A 108 -24.84 6.05 27.38
N THR A 109 -24.75 7.14 26.61
CA THR A 109 -24.43 7.02 25.18
C THR A 109 -22.94 6.67 25.00
N PRO A 110 -22.56 5.98 23.90
CA PRO A 110 -21.16 5.68 23.61
C PRO A 110 -20.26 6.91 23.58
N ASP A 111 -20.65 7.95 22.83
CA ASP A 111 -19.99 9.26 22.79
C ASP A 111 -19.71 9.82 24.19
N ASN A 112 -20.74 9.83 25.05
CA ASN A 112 -20.63 10.47 26.37
C ASN A 112 -19.77 9.61 27.30
N THR A 113 -19.81 8.29 27.16
CA THR A 113 -18.92 7.38 27.88
C THR A 113 -17.47 7.63 27.47
N LEU A 114 -17.20 7.77 26.18
CA LEU A 114 -15.88 8.07 25.63
C LEU A 114 -15.34 9.43 26.11
N LEU A 115 -16.18 10.47 26.13
CA LEU A 115 -15.84 11.78 26.70
C LEU A 115 -15.54 11.69 28.20
N GLY A 116 -16.35 10.95 28.95
CA GLY A 116 -16.17 10.73 30.38
C GLY A 116 -14.86 10.03 30.72
N VAL A 117 -14.53 8.94 30.01
CA VAL A 117 -13.26 8.22 30.15
C VAL A 117 -12.08 9.15 29.84
N THR A 118 -12.15 9.92 28.75
CA THR A 118 -11.07 10.84 28.37
C THR A 118 -10.83 11.90 29.45
N LEU A 119 -11.90 12.42 30.06
CA LEU A 119 -11.82 13.39 31.15
C LEU A 119 -11.23 12.77 32.44
N ASP A 120 -11.61 11.54 32.77
CA ASP A 120 -11.05 10.81 33.92
C ASP A 120 -9.55 10.49 33.72
N LEU A 121 -9.16 10.12 32.50
CA LEU A 121 -7.76 9.93 32.14
C LEU A 121 -6.97 11.25 32.26
N GLY A 122 -7.54 12.37 31.81
CA GLY A 122 -6.95 13.69 31.98
C GLY A 122 -6.73 14.08 33.44
N LYS A 123 -7.69 13.75 34.33
CA LYS A 123 -7.58 14.02 35.78
C LYS A 123 -6.57 13.11 36.47
N SER A 124 -6.48 11.84 36.08
CA SER A 124 -5.54 10.87 36.65
C SER A 124 -4.10 11.06 36.18
N HIS A 125 -3.91 11.73 35.04
CA HIS A 125 -2.60 12.01 34.45
C HIS A 125 -2.40 13.51 34.21
N PRO A 126 -2.35 14.36 35.27
CA PRO A 126 -2.23 15.82 35.13
C PRO A 126 -0.93 16.25 34.43
N ASP A 127 0.05 15.36 34.40
CA ASP A 127 1.35 15.54 33.79
C ASP A 127 1.42 15.20 32.30
N ARG A 128 0.38 14.59 31.72
CA ARG A 128 0.41 14.09 30.33
C ARG A 128 -0.72 14.71 29.53
N ASP A 129 -0.45 14.97 28.25
CA ASP A 129 -1.51 15.35 27.32
C ASP A 129 -2.38 14.14 27.02
N VAL A 130 -3.68 14.25 27.35
CA VAL A 130 -4.71 13.26 27.01
C VAL A 130 -5.56 13.81 25.87
N ILE A 131 -5.60 13.08 24.75
CA ILE A 131 -6.19 13.53 23.50
C ILE A 131 -7.21 12.50 23.01
N LEU A 132 -8.42 12.96 22.72
CA LEU A 132 -9.45 12.17 22.04
C LEU A 132 -9.23 12.21 20.53
N VAL A 133 -9.18 11.06 19.88
CA VAL A 133 -9.06 10.95 18.42
C VAL A 133 -10.36 10.41 17.86
N SER A 134 -11.01 11.20 17.00
CA SER A 134 -12.29 10.82 16.38
C SER A 134 -12.41 11.40 14.98
N LYS A 135 -13.15 10.71 14.09
CA LYS A 135 -13.58 11.23 12.78
C LYS A 135 -14.89 12.02 12.85
N ASP A 136 -15.65 11.93 13.93
CA ASP A 136 -16.93 12.63 14.08
C ASP A 136 -16.70 14.07 14.60
N ILE A 137 -17.04 15.04 13.74
CA ILE A 137 -16.96 16.47 14.07
C ILE A 137 -17.82 16.83 15.29
N ASN A 138 -18.99 16.22 15.48
CA ASN A 138 -19.88 16.51 16.60
C ASN A 138 -19.28 16.03 17.91
N LEU A 139 -18.66 14.86 17.92
CA LEU A 139 -17.96 14.34 19.09
C LEU A 139 -16.77 15.24 19.47
N ARG A 140 -16.00 15.72 18.48
CA ARG A 140 -14.91 16.69 18.73
C ARG A 140 -15.40 18.02 19.27
N ILE A 141 -16.51 18.56 18.73
CA ILE A 141 -17.13 19.80 19.26
C ILE A 141 -17.55 19.61 20.72
N LYS A 142 -18.19 18.49 21.07
CA LYS A 142 -18.56 18.15 22.45
C LYS A 142 -17.32 18.08 23.35
N ALA A 143 -16.24 17.44 22.89
CA ALA A 143 -14.98 17.34 23.62
C ALA A 143 -14.37 18.72 23.92
N HIS A 144 -14.26 19.58 22.91
CA HIS A 144 -13.75 20.94 23.11
C HIS A 144 -14.61 21.76 24.08
N ALA A 145 -15.94 21.63 24.02
CA ALA A 145 -16.84 22.28 24.97
C ALA A 145 -16.64 21.82 26.42
N LEU A 146 -16.12 20.61 26.63
CA LEU A 146 -15.79 20.04 27.94
C LEU A 146 -14.33 20.31 28.36
N GLY A 147 -13.55 21.05 27.57
CA GLY A 147 -12.13 21.28 27.80
C GLY A 147 -11.24 20.06 27.51
N ILE A 148 -11.77 19.05 26.83
CA ILE A 148 -11.01 17.89 26.37
C ILE A 148 -10.29 18.26 25.07
N ARG A 149 -9.01 17.92 24.96
CA ARG A 149 -8.29 18.03 23.68
C ARG A 149 -8.79 16.94 22.75
N ALA A 150 -9.27 17.32 21.58
CA ALA A 150 -9.70 16.40 20.55
C ALA A 150 -9.02 16.73 19.21
N GLU A 151 -8.64 15.69 18.49
CA GLU A 151 -7.98 15.77 17.19
C GLU A 151 -8.78 14.97 16.16
N ASP A 152 -8.83 15.47 14.93
CA ASP A 152 -9.41 14.72 13.82
C ASP A 152 -8.48 13.58 13.43
N TYR A 153 -9.05 12.39 13.22
CA TYR A 153 -8.31 11.33 12.54
C TYR A 153 -8.33 11.60 11.03
N ALA A 154 -7.52 12.57 10.62
CA ALA A 154 -7.23 12.80 9.22
C ALA A 154 -6.37 11.63 8.74
N SER A 155 -6.99 10.68 8.05
CA SER A 155 -6.26 9.70 7.25
C SER A 155 -5.63 10.34 6.00
N ASP A 156 -5.67 11.68 5.86
CA ASP A 156 -5.03 12.46 4.80
C ASP A 156 -3.50 12.36 4.79
N HIS A 157 -2.92 11.62 5.73
CA HIS A 157 -1.74 10.82 5.41
C HIS A 157 -2.17 9.66 4.49
N VAL A 158 -2.43 9.99 3.23
CA VAL A 158 -2.22 9.10 2.09
C VAL A 158 -0.83 8.52 2.28
N LEU A 159 -0.71 7.33 2.86
CA LEU A 159 0.51 6.52 2.88
C LEU A 159 1.79 7.36 3.07
N ASP A 160 1.89 8.13 4.15
CA ASP A 160 3.11 8.92 4.38
C ASP A 160 4.30 8.05 4.79
N ASP A 161 4.08 6.75 4.93
CA ASP A 161 5.14 5.79 4.76
C ASP A 161 4.77 4.74 3.71
N ALA A 162 4.91 5.11 2.44
CA ALA A 162 5.26 4.13 1.41
C ALA A 162 6.47 3.27 1.84
N ASN A 163 7.27 3.75 2.80
CA ASN A 163 8.35 3.03 3.48
C ASN A 163 7.89 1.92 4.46
N LEU A 164 6.65 1.96 4.98
CA LEU A 164 6.08 0.89 5.82
C LEU A 164 5.50 -0.24 4.96
N LEU A 165 5.21 0.04 3.69
CA LEU A 165 4.78 -0.98 2.75
C LEU A 165 5.97 -1.87 2.38
N TYR A 166 5.68 -3.13 2.12
CA TYR A 166 6.68 -4.08 1.66
C TYR A 166 7.33 -3.56 0.36
N ALA A 167 8.61 -3.22 0.42
CA ALA A 167 9.34 -2.59 -0.68
C ALA A 167 9.58 -3.51 -1.87
N GLY A 168 9.33 -4.82 -1.74
CA GLY A 168 9.60 -5.80 -2.80
C GLY A 168 11.10 -6.07 -3.03
N MET A 169 11.98 -5.48 -2.24
CA MET A 169 13.44 -5.62 -2.37
C MET A 169 14.12 -5.72 -1.01
N SER A 170 15.25 -6.43 -0.94
CA SER A 170 16.07 -6.55 0.27
C SER A 170 17.55 -6.45 -0.07
N LYS A 171 18.30 -5.73 0.77
CA LYS A 171 19.74 -5.60 0.68
C LYS A 171 20.41 -6.83 1.29
N LEU A 172 21.29 -7.46 0.53
CA LEU A 172 22.18 -8.51 1.00
C LEU A 172 23.41 -7.91 1.69
N GLU A 173 24.00 -8.65 2.64
CA GLU A 173 25.23 -8.25 3.32
C GLU A 173 26.42 -8.26 2.34
N ALA A 174 27.43 -7.41 2.59
CA ALA A 174 28.57 -7.27 1.67
C ALA A 174 29.42 -8.55 1.55
N ASP A 175 29.42 -9.40 2.58
CA ASP A 175 30.11 -10.70 2.58
C ASP A 175 29.19 -11.87 2.16
N PHE A 176 28.06 -11.57 1.51
CA PHE A 176 27.10 -12.57 1.06
C PHE A 176 27.76 -13.68 0.24
N TRP A 177 28.58 -13.29 -0.76
CA TRP A 177 29.30 -14.23 -1.62
C TRP A 177 30.40 -14.99 -0.88
N ASP A 178 31.10 -14.35 0.05
CA ASP A 178 32.14 -15.00 0.84
C ASP A 178 31.57 -16.09 1.76
N ARG A 179 30.39 -15.84 2.34
CA ARG A 179 29.71 -16.78 3.23
C ARG A 179 29.00 -17.92 2.51
N HIS A 180 28.36 -17.65 1.36
CA HIS A 180 27.46 -18.62 0.72
C HIS A 180 28.00 -19.15 -0.61
N GLY A 181 28.97 -18.48 -1.24
CA GLY A 181 29.41 -18.81 -2.60
C GLY A 181 30.07 -20.17 -2.77
N ARG A 182 30.60 -20.77 -1.69
CA ARG A 182 31.22 -22.11 -1.74
C ARG A 182 30.22 -23.26 -1.80
N GLU A 183 29.02 -23.08 -1.24
CA GLU A 183 27.98 -24.10 -1.17
C GLU A 183 26.81 -23.83 -2.13
N MET A 184 26.89 -22.72 -2.89
CA MET A 184 25.83 -22.29 -3.79
C MET A 184 25.89 -23.06 -5.11
N GLU A 185 24.83 -23.79 -5.43
CA GLU A 185 24.68 -24.38 -6.75
C GLU A 185 24.30 -23.28 -7.75
N SER A 186 24.92 -23.30 -8.93
CA SER A 186 24.58 -22.39 -10.03
C SER A 186 24.32 -23.17 -11.31
N TRP A 187 23.34 -22.74 -12.09
CA TRP A 187 23.05 -23.32 -13.40
C TRP A 187 22.52 -22.24 -14.35
N LYS A 188 22.50 -22.58 -15.65
CA LYS A 188 21.90 -21.75 -16.69
C LYS A 188 20.77 -22.52 -17.35
N GLU A 189 19.64 -21.84 -17.55
CA GLU A 189 18.46 -22.37 -18.22
C GLU A 189 17.86 -21.25 -19.07
N ASP A 190 17.60 -21.52 -20.36
CA ASP A 190 17.11 -20.55 -21.34
C ASP A 190 17.88 -19.20 -21.37
N GLY A 191 19.20 -19.27 -21.18
CA GLY A 191 20.07 -18.09 -21.14
C GLY A 191 20.00 -17.27 -19.85
N ARG A 192 19.14 -17.66 -18.90
CA ARG A 192 19.03 -17.09 -17.56
C ARG A 192 19.98 -17.82 -16.62
N THR A 193 20.50 -17.09 -15.62
CA THR A 193 21.41 -17.65 -14.63
C THR A 193 20.68 -17.77 -13.30
N PHE A 194 20.72 -18.95 -12.71
CA PHE A 194 20.05 -19.27 -11.46
C PHE A 194 21.05 -19.72 -10.41
N TYR A 195 20.70 -19.44 -9.16
CA TYR A 195 21.42 -19.91 -7.99
C TYR A 195 20.46 -20.55 -7.00
N ARG A 196 20.89 -21.65 -6.38
CA ARG A 196 20.20 -22.27 -5.25
C ARG A 196 20.99 -21.98 -3.99
N MET A 197 20.33 -21.39 -3.02
CA MET A 197 20.91 -21.05 -1.74
C MET A 197 20.15 -21.75 -0.62
N THR A 198 20.87 -22.28 0.36
CA THR A 198 20.28 -22.86 1.56
C THR A 198 20.75 -22.07 2.79
N GLY A 199 19.82 -21.65 3.64
CA GLY A 199 20.12 -20.96 4.89
C GLY A 199 18.91 -20.31 5.55
N PRO A 200 19.01 -19.96 6.85
CA PRO A 200 17.88 -19.43 7.63
C PRO A 200 17.31 -18.12 7.09
N LYS A 201 18.12 -17.33 6.35
CA LYS A 201 17.65 -16.10 5.69
C LYS A 201 16.69 -16.36 4.53
N ALA A 202 16.81 -17.50 3.84
CA ALA A 202 15.93 -17.85 2.73
C ALA A 202 14.47 -18.01 3.19
N ARG A 203 14.23 -18.45 4.44
CA ARG A 203 12.89 -18.56 5.03
C ARG A 203 12.13 -17.24 5.07
N GLY A 204 12.84 -16.12 5.18
CA GLY A 204 12.25 -14.78 5.27
C GLY A 204 11.97 -14.14 3.90
N TRP A 205 12.33 -14.80 2.80
CA TRP A 205 12.13 -14.26 1.47
C TRP A 205 10.77 -14.61 0.89
N CYS A 206 10.28 -13.74 0.01
CA CYS A 206 9.04 -13.93 -0.73
C CYS A 206 9.34 -14.18 -2.21
N ALA A 207 8.47 -14.91 -2.91
CA ALA A 207 8.52 -14.99 -4.37
C ALA A 207 8.42 -13.58 -4.99
N ASN A 208 9.15 -13.36 -6.08
CA ASN A 208 9.31 -12.10 -6.79
C ASN A 208 9.95 -10.96 -5.98
N GLN A 209 10.54 -11.28 -4.81
CA GLN A 209 11.36 -10.33 -4.07
C GLN A 209 12.70 -10.12 -4.75
N PHE A 210 13.13 -8.87 -4.90
CA PHE A 210 14.47 -8.55 -5.38
C PHE A 210 15.50 -8.59 -4.26
N LEU A 211 16.68 -9.06 -4.60
CA LEU A 211 17.85 -9.09 -3.73
C LEU A 211 18.96 -8.32 -4.41
N TYR A 212 19.68 -7.49 -3.66
CA TYR A 212 20.78 -6.73 -4.23
C TYR A 212 21.96 -6.55 -3.28
N THR A 213 23.15 -6.35 -3.84
CA THR A 213 24.34 -5.89 -3.12
C THR A 213 24.73 -4.47 -3.58
N GLU A 214 25.45 -3.73 -2.73
CA GLU A 214 26.00 -2.38 -3.06
C GLU A 214 27.53 -2.38 -3.12
N ASP A 215 28.15 -3.55 -3.10
CA ASP A 215 29.59 -3.72 -3.13
C ASP A 215 30.17 -3.57 -4.55
N LYS A 216 31.48 -3.74 -4.68
CA LYS A 216 32.19 -3.56 -5.96
C LYS A 216 31.75 -4.53 -7.06
N GLN A 217 31.11 -5.64 -6.69
CA GLN A 217 30.43 -6.56 -7.61
C GLN A 217 28.92 -6.46 -7.38
N ALA A 218 28.32 -5.39 -7.91
CA ALA A 218 26.87 -5.21 -7.87
C ALA A 218 26.17 -6.47 -8.40
N PHE A 219 25.45 -7.14 -7.51
CA PHE A 219 24.64 -8.31 -7.80
C PHE A 219 23.19 -7.97 -7.59
N GLU A 220 22.36 -8.31 -8.57
CA GLU A 220 20.92 -8.12 -8.52
C GLU A 220 20.22 -9.41 -8.94
N ALA A 221 19.29 -9.89 -8.11
CA ALA A 221 18.56 -11.12 -8.36
C ALA A 221 17.09 -10.99 -7.94
N ILE A 222 16.24 -11.87 -8.48
CA ILE A 222 14.85 -12.03 -8.10
C ILE A 222 14.63 -13.43 -7.53
N VAL A 223 13.93 -13.53 -6.40
CA VAL A 223 13.56 -14.80 -5.77
C VAL A 223 12.44 -15.45 -6.58
N ARG A 224 12.67 -16.65 -7.09
CA ARG A 224 11.68 -17.41 -7.88
C ARG A 224 10.86 -18.35 -7.03
N ARG A 225 11.52 -19.03 -6.09
CA ARG A 225 10.88 -20.03 -5.23
C ARG A 225 11.57 -20.11 -3.89
N VAL A 226 10.80 -20.33 -2.84
CA VAL A 226 11.28 -20.60 -1.48
C VAL A 226 10.67 -21.92 -1.01
N GLU A 227 11.52 -22.83 -0.55
CA GLU A 227 11.18 -24.16 -0.05
C GLU A 227 11.91 -24.39 1.28
N GLY A 228 11.24 -24.07 2.40
CA GLY A 228 11.87 -24.17 3.72
C GLY A 228 13.08 -23.24 3.84
N ASP A 229 14.26 -23.84 4.05
CA ASP A 229 15.54 -23.12 4.12
C ASP A 229 16.20 -22.88 2.77
N THR A 230 15.61 -23.38 1.67
CA THR A 230 16.21 -23.25 0.35
C THR A 230 15.45 -22.23 -0.49
N ALA A 231 16.17 -21.35 -1.18
CA ALA A 231 15.60 -20.44 -2.17
C ALA A 231 16.31 -20.60 -3.51
N VAL A 232 15.52 -20.52 -4.59
CA VAL A 232 16.04 -20.38 -5.96
C VAL A 232 15.91 -18.91 -6.36
N ILE A 233 17.02 -18.32 -6.74
CA ILE A 233 17.11 -16.93 -7.19
C ILE A 233 17.61 -16.88 -8.64
N GLU A 234 17.09 -15.96 -9.42
CA GLU A 234 17.48 -15.71 -10.80
C GLU A 234 18.18 -14.36 -10.90
N VAL A 235 19.28 -14.26 -11.66
CA VAL A 235 19.93 -12.97 -11.94
C VAL A 235 18.99 -12.11 -12.77
N VAL A 236 18.76 -10.87 -12.33
CA VAL A 236 17.88 -9.96 -13.07
C VAL A 236 18.48 -9.61 -14.43
N ARG A 237 17.60 -9.38 -15.41
CA ARG A 237 18.04 -8.82 -16.69
C ARG A 237 18.34 -7.33 -16.52
N ASP A 238 19.44 -6.88 -17.11
CA ASP A 238 19.86 -5.48 -17.05
C ASP A 238 19.20 -4.65 -18.17
N TYR A 239 18.11 -3.97 -17.83
CA TYR A 239 17.37 -3.04 -18.70
C TYR A 239 17.96 -1.62 -18.71
N THR A 240 19.09 -1.37 -18.03
CA THR A 240 19.76 -0.05 -18.08
C THR A 240 20.59 0.14 -19.35
N THR A 241 20.89 -0.96 -20.04
CA THR A 241 21.68 -0.96 -21.27
C THR A 241 20.83 -0.66 -22.51
N GLU A 242 21.44 0.00 -23.49
CA GLU A 242 20.82 0.33 -24.78
C GLU A 242 20.28 -0.91 -25.53
N HIS A 243 20.95 -2.06 -25.41
CA HIS A 243 20.54 -3.29 -26.09
C HIS A 243 19.31 -3.96 -25.51
N ASN A 244 18.96 -3.66 -24.25
CA ASN A 244 17.85 -4.29 -23.55
C ASN A 244 16.64 -3.38 -23.43
N LYS A 245 16.60 -2.25 -24.13
CA LYS A 245 15.47 -1.32 -24.10
C LYS A 245 14.13 -2.02 -24.35
N ILE A 246 13.11 -1.57 -23.63
CA ILE A 246 11.72 -1.96 -23.83
C ILE A 246 11.01 -0.79 -24.50
N TRP A 247 10.57 -0.97 -25.74
CA TRP A 247 9.93 0.09 -26.53
C TRP A 247 10.76 1.39 -26.58
N GLY A 248 12.08 1.26 -26.78
CA GLY A 248 13.03 2.37 -26.77
C GLY A 248 13.34 2.99 -25.39
N ILE A 249 12.77 2.47 -24.30
CA ILE A 249 13.00 2.95 -22.93
C ILE A 249 14.00 2.05 -22.20
N ALA A 250 15.07 2.64 -21.68
CA ALA A 250 16.01 2.01 -20.76
C ALA A 250 15.69 2.40 -19.31
N ALA A 251 15.91 1.48 -18.37
CA ALA A 251 15.84 1.77 -16.94
C ALA A 251 16.93 2.77 -16.54
N ARG A 252 16.59 3.77 -15.72
CA ARG A 252 17.54 4.79 -15.26
C ARG A 252 18.20 4.47 -13.91
N ASN A 253 17.61 3.57 -13.16
CA ASN A 253 18.08 3.13 -11.86
C ASN A 253 17.62 1.69 -11.60
N ARG A 254 18.10 1.11 -10.51
CA ARG A 254 17.78 -0.25 -10.07
C ARG A 254 16.29 -0.46 -9.89
N GLU A 255 15.58 0.50 -9.29
CA GLU A 255 14.15 0.37 -9.02
C GLU A 255 13.33 0.27 -10.32
N GLN A 256 13.69 1.04 -11.35
CA GLN A 256 13.12 0.91 -12.69
C GLN A 256 13.53 -0.40 -13.37
N ASN A 257 14.77 -0.85 -13.18
CA ASN A 257 15.25 -2.14 -13.69
C ASN A 257 14.41 -3.30 -13.12
N PHE A 258 14.16 -3.27 -11.80
CA PHE A 258 13.31 -4.22 -11.09
C PHE A 258 11.86 -4.17 -11.59
N ALA A 259 11.30 -2.97 -11.76
CA ALA A 259 9.96 -2.81 -12.31
C ALA A 259 9.83 -3.44 -13.70
N LEU A 260 10.79 -3.21 -14.60
CA LEU A 260 10.80 -3.82 -15.93
C LEU A 260 10.96 -5.34 -15.88
N ASN A 261 11.80 -5.87 -14.98
CA ASN A 261 11.90 -7.32 -14.78
C ASN A 261 10.56 -7.94 -14.38
N LEU A 262 9.79 -7.32 -13.46
CA LEU A 262 8.46 -7.81 -13.11
C LEU A 262 7.45 -7.65 -14.27
N LEU A 263 7.41 -6.48 -14.90
CA LEU A 263 6.44 -6.17 -15.94
C LEU A 263 6.61 -7.05 -17.18
N MET A 264 7.85 -7.41 -17.52
CA MET A 264 8.19 -8.23 -18.68
C MET A 264 8.16 -9.74 -18.38
N ASP A 265 7.92 -10.13 -17.13
CA ASP A 265 7.90 -11.53 -16.75
C ASP A 265 6.52 -12.17 -16.99
N PRO A 266 6.41 -13.15 -17.90
CA PRO A 266 5.16 -13.84 -18.17
C PRO A 266 4.62 -14.66 -16.99
N GLU A 267 5.45 -14.98 -15.99
CA GLU A 267 5.07 -15.77 -14.81
C GLU A 267 4.51 -14.89 -13.67
N VAL A 268 4.52 -13.56 -13.83
CA VAL A 268 3.99 -12.62 -12.84
C VAL A 268 2.67 -12.03 -13.34
N ASP A 269 1.56 -12.59 -12.85
CA ASP A 269 0.21 -12.19 -13.29
C ASP A 269 -0.23 -10.79 -12.78
N PHE A 270 0.32 -10.35 -11.65
CA PHE A 270 -0.11 -9.12 -10.98
C PHE A 270 1.09 -8.35 -10.42
N VAL A 271 1.25 -7.11 -10.89
CA VAL A 271 2.36 -6.23 -10.50
C VAL A 271 1.81 -4.96 -9.88
N THR A 272 2.24 -4.65 -8.66
CA THR A 272 1.95 -3.37 -8.01
C THR A 272 3.20 -2.49 -8.00
N LEU A 273 3.13 -1.30 -8.60
CA LEU A 273 4.22 -0.34 -8.61
C LEU A 273 3.88 0.85 -7.71
N LEU A 274 4.72 1.05 -6.69
CA LEU A 274 4.66 2.19 -5.78
C LEU A 274 5.90 3.05 -5.97
N GLY A 275 5.75 4.35 -5.76
CA GLY A 275 6.87 5.28 -5.88
C GLY A 275 6.39 6.72 -6.04
N GLN A 276 7.29 7.67 -5.82
CA GLN A 276 6.99 9.10 -5.90
C GLN A 276 6.45 9.52 -7.28
N ALA A 277 5.79 10.67 -7.34
CA ALA A 277 5.38 11.26 -8.60
C ALA A 277 6.61 11.49 -9.51
N GLY A 278 6.45 11.25 -10.82
CA GLY A 278 7.53 11.46 -11.79
C GLY A 278 8.58 10.34 -11.90
N THR A 279 8.47 9.25 -11.13
CA THR A 279 9.44 8.12 -11.22
C THR A 279 9.26 7.21 -12.45
N GLY A 280 8.29 7.50 -13.33
CA GLY A 280 8.09 6.79 -14.60
C GLY A 280 7.26 5.50 -14.51
N LYS A 281 6.53 5.25 -13.41
CA LYS A 281 5.71 4.03 -13.23
C LYS A 281 4.78 3.76 -14.42
N THR A 282 3.96 4.74 -14.79
CA THR A 282 3.00 4.63 -15.89
C THR A 282 3.72 4.49 -17.23
N LEU A 283 4.80 5.25 -17.45
CA LEU A 283 5.62 5.17 -18.66
C LEU A 283 6.21 3.76 -18.89
N LEU A 284 6.86 3.20 -17.87
CA LEU A 284 7.46 1.85 -17.94
C LEU A 284 6.39 0.77 -18.14
N THR A 285 5.24 0.91 -17.48
CA THR A 285 4.11 -0.01 -17.62
C THR A 285 3.55 0.02 -19.04
N LEU A 286 3.40 1.22 -19.63
CA LEU A 286 2.96 1.38 -21.01
C LEU A 286 3.98 0.82 -22.01
N ALA A 287 5.27 1.08 -21.82
CA ALA A 287 6.35 0.52 -22.64
C ALA A 287 6.29 -1.01 -22.65
N ALA A 288 6.21 -1.63 -21.47
CA ALA A 288 6.10 -3.07 -21.32
C ALA A 288 4.81 -3.63 -21.96
N ALA A 289 3.68 -2.95 -21.77
CA ALA A 289 2.40 -3.35 -22.35
C ALA A 289 2.41 -3.27 -23.89
N LEU A 290 3.03 -2.23 -24.47
CA LEU A 290 3.18 -2.06 -25.91
C LEU A 290 4.09 -3.13 -26.51
N THR A 291 5.29 -3.35 -25.96
CA THR A 291 6.18 -4.44 -26.37
C THR A 291 5.47 -5.80 -26.28
N GLN A 292 4.74 -6.06 -25.21
CA GLN A 292 4.05 -7.34 -25.05
C GLN A 292 2.81 -7.51 -25.95
N THR A 293 2.22 -6.43 -26.42
CA THR A 293 1.05 -6.46 -27.31
C THR A 293 1.45 -6.46 -28.79
N LEU A 294 2.49 -5.72 -29.16
CA LEU A 294 2.82 -5.42 -30.55
C LEU A 294 4.03 -6.21 -31.06
N GLU A 295 5.10 -6.30 -30.27
CA GLU A 295 6.32 -7.00 -30.66
C GLU A 295 6.21 -8.49 -30.37
N THR A 296 5.97 -8.87 -29.11
CA THR A 296 5.88 -10.28 -28.72
C THR A 296 4.51 -10.90 -28.94
N ARG A 297 3.47 -10.07 -29.13
CA ARG A 297 2.07 -10.47 -29.38
C ARG A 297 1.51 -11.44 -28.32
N ARG A 298 1.99 -11.35 -27.08
CA ARG A 298 1.46 -12.10 -25.93
C ARG A 298 0.03 -11.68 -25.60
N TYR A 299 -0.22 -10.37 -25.64
CA TYR A 299 -1.53 -9.78 -25.44
C TYR A 299 -2.12 -9.23 -26.74
N SER A 300 -3.45 -9.21 -26.82
CA SER A 300 -4.17 -8.77 -28.01
C SER A 300 -4.48 -7.27 -28.01
N GLU A 301 -4.58 -6.68 -26.81
CA GLU A 301 -5.02 -5.32 -26.56
C GLU A 301 -4.64 -4.92 -25.13
N ILE A 302 -4.41 -3.62 -24.94
CA ILE A 302 -4.13 -2.98 -23.65
C ILE A 302 -5.43 -2.34 -23.17
N ILE A 303 -5.82 -2.59 -21.93
CA ILE A 303 -6.94 -1.90 -21.28
C ILE A 303 -6.34 -0.99 -20.23
N MET A 304 -6.67 0.30 -20.29
CA MET A 304 -6.24 1.26 -19.29
C MET A 304 -7.46 1.83 -18.56
N THR A 305 -7.35 1.90 -17.24
CA THR A 305 -8.31 2.57 -16.38
C THR A 305 -7.57 3.49 -15.43
N ARG A 306 -8.20 4.61 -15.10
CA ARG A 306 -7.72 5.57 -14.12
C ARG A 306 -8.90 5.98 -13.26
N MET A 307 -8.72 6.07 -11.95
CA MET A 307 -9.75 6.63 -11.08
C MET A 307 -9.76 8.15 -11.17
N THR A 308 -10.92 8.68 -11.53
CA THR A 308 -11.19 10.12 -11.50
C THR A 308 -11.65 10.47 -10.08
N VAL A 309 -10.90 11.33 -9.40
CA VAL A 309 -11.40 11.99 -8.19
C VAL A 309 -12.06 13.27 -8.69
N PRO A 310 -13.40 13.39 -8.71
CA PRO A 310 -14.04 14.59 -9.25
C PRO A 310 -13.57 15.80 -8.42
N VAL A 311 -12.95 16.78 -9.10
CA VAL A 311 -12.66 18.09 -8.50
C VAL A 311 -13.90 18.96 -8.75
N GLY A 312 -14.90 18.86 -7.86
CA GLY A 312 -16.14 19.64 -7.95
C GLY A 312 -17.41 18.82 -7.72
N GLU A 313 -18.58 19.38 -8.10
CA GLU A 313 -19.85 18.67 -8.07
C GLU A 313 -19.73 17.34 -8.82
N ASP A 314 -20.31 16.29 -8.22
CA ASP A 314 -20.39 14.95 -8.78
C ASP A 314 -20.82 15.08 -10.23
N ILE A 315 -19.91 14.71 -11.13
CA ILE A 315 -20.17 14.80 -12.55
C ILE A 315 -21.29 13.81 -12.79
N GLY A 316 -22.53 14.31 -12.84
CA GLY A 316 -23.68 13.51 -13.22
C GLY A 316 -23.45 12.88 -14.60
N PHE A 317 -24.49 12.29 -15.19
CA PHE A 317 -24.41 11.75 -16.54
C PHE A 317 -24.01 12.84 -17.56
N LEU A 318 -22.71 13.05 -17.80
CA LEU A 318 -22.24 13.80 -18.96
C LEU A 318 -22.75 13.06 -20.20
N PRO A 319 -23.41 13.72 -21.15
CA PRO A 319 -23.70 13.10 -22.45
C PRO A 319 -22.38 12.89 -23.19
N GLY A 320 -22.18 11.71 -23.79
CA GLY A 320 -20.95 11.37 -24.52
C GLY A 320 -20.50 9.91 -24.32
N THR A 321 -19.51 9.49 -25.09
CA THR A 321 -18.86 8.17 -24.97
C THR A 321 -18.02 8.06 -23.70
N GLU A 322 -17.68 6.85 -23.27
CA GLU A 322 -16.82 6.62 -22.09
C GLU A 322 -15.46 7.33 -22.24
N GLU A 323 -14.87 7.30 -23.44
CA GLU A 323 -13.60 7.98 -23.75
C GLU A 323 -13.71 9.49 -23.60
N GLU A 324 -14.79 10.12 -24.11
CA GLU A 324 -15.00 11.58 -24.00
C GLU A 324 -15.14 12.04 -22.54
N LYS A 325 -15.77 11.23 -21.68
CA LYS A 325 -15.93 11.54 -20.25
C LYS A 325 -14.62 11.42 -19.49
N MET A 326 -13.77 10.47 -19.90
CA MET A 326 -12.47 10.25 -19.28
C MET A 326 -11.41 11.22 -19.80
N GLY A 327 -11.60 11.78 -21.00
CA GLY A 327 -10.66 12.65 -21.72
C GLY A 327 -9.86 13.64 -20.87
N PRO A 328 -10.49 14.45 -19.98
CA PRO A 328 -9.76 15.41 -19.14
C PRO A 328 -8.68 14.79 -18.24
N TRP A 329 -8.82 13.52 -17.90
CA TRP A 329 -7.92 12.78 -16.99
C TRP A 329 -6.84 11.97 -17.73
N MET A 330 -6.94 11.91 -19.06
CA MET A 330 -6.09 11.09 -19.91
C MET A 330 -4.95 11.87 -20.55
N GLY A 331 -4.83 13.18 -20.34
CA GLY A 331 -3.70 13.98 -20.87
C GLY A 331 -2.34 13.40 -20.50
N ALA A 332 -2.16 12.95 -19.25
CA ALA A 332 -0.92 12.29 -18.82
C ALA A 332 -0.65 10.94 -19.52
N LEU A 333 -1.70 10.23 -19.97
CA LEU A 333 -1.52 9.06 -20.83
C LEU A 333 -1.02 9.51 -22.21
N GLU A 334 -1.65 10.52 -22.79
CA GLU A 334 -1.27 11.04 -24.11
C GLU A 334 0.19 11.50 -24.12
N ASP A 335 0.61 12.27 -23.10
CA ASP A 335 2.01 12.70 -22.94
C ASP A 335 2.99 11.51 -22.91
N ASN A 336 2.64 10.42 -22.19
CA ASN A 336 3.47 9.22 -22.15
C ASN A 336 3.50 8.50 -23.50
N LEU A 337 2.37 8.45 -24.23
CA LEU A 337 2.31 7.84 -25.56
C LEU A 337 3.11 8.62 -26.60
N ASP A 338 3.15 9.95 -26.50
CA ASP A 338 3.97 10.79 -27.36
C ASP A 338 5.46 10.51 -27.14
N VAL A 339 5.91 10.42 -25.88
CA VAL A 339 7.28 10.02 -25.54
C VAL A 339 7.61 8.63 -26.12
N LEU A 340 6.71 7.66 -25.96
CA LEU A 340 6.90 6.29 -26.46
C LEU A 340 6.85 6.21 -28.00
N HIS A 341 6.16 7.13 -28.65
CA HIS A 341 6.15 7.24 -30.10
C HIS A 341 7.49 7.78 -30.61
N GLU A 342 8.03 8.82 -29.98
CA GLU A 342 9.34 9.39 -30.32
C GLU A 342 10.48 8.38 -30.13
N THR A 343 10.46 7.60 -29.04
CA THR A 343 11.51 6.61 -28.77
C THR A 343 11.38 5.36 -29.63
N GLY A 344 10.17 4.84 -29.84
CA GLY A 344 9.93 3.63 -30.63
C GLY A 344 10.17 3.81 -32.13
N THR A 345 10.02 5.05 -32.64
CA THR A 345 10.23 5.38 -34.07
C THR A 345 11.70 5.50 -34.46
N GLN A 346 12.62 5.75 -33.52
CA GLN A 346 14.06 5.75 -33.83
C GLN A 346 14.60 4.35 -34.16
N GLU A 347 13.98 3.29 -33.62
CA GLU A 347 14.39 1.90 -33.88
C GLU A 347 13.68 1.26 -35.09
N HIS A 348 12.49 1.73 -35.48
CA HIS A 348 11.64 1.07 -36.48
C HIS A 348 11.60 1.72 -37.88
N GLY A 349 12.41 2.75 -38.12
CA GLY A 349 12.52 3.41 -39.42
C GLY A 349 11.29 4.25 -39.82
N ALA A 350 11.46 5.11 -40.82
CA ALA A 350 10.56 6.21 -41.19
C ALA A 350 9.20 5.80 -41.80
N TRP A 351 8.69 4.60 -41.54
CA TRP A 351 7.39 4.15 -42.07
C TRP A 351 6.24 4.57 -41.15
N GLY A 352 5.83 5.85 -41.29
CA GLY A 352 4.44 6.24 -41.06
C GLY A 352 4.09 6.88 -39.72
N ARG A 353 4.79 7.94 -39.32
CA ARG A 353 4.53 8.77 -38.11
C ARG A 353 3.04 8.96 -37.73
N ALA A 354 2.15 9.23 -38.70
CA ALA A 354 0.72 9.39 -38.42
C ALA A 354 -0.06 8.06 -38.34
N ALA A 355 0.30 7.07 -39.15
CA ALA A 355 -0.35 5.76 -39.17
C ALA A 355 -0.02 4.92 -37.92
N THR A 356 1.17 5.12 -37.33
CA THR A 356 1.57 4.41 -36.11
C THR A 356 0.83 4.95 -34.89
N HIS A 357 0.63 6.26 -34.75
CA HIS A 357 -0.04 6.84 -33.58
C HIS A 357 -1.51 6.39 -33.48
N ASP A 358 -2.26 6.46 -34.57
CA ASP A 358 -3.64 5.94 -34.59
C ASP A 358 -3.70 4.42 -34.41
N PHE A 359 -2.69 3.69 -34.90
CA PHE A 359 -2.59 2.25 -34.68
C PHE A 359 -2.31 1.89 -33.21
N LEU A 360 -1.43 2.64 -32.54
CA LEU A 360 -1.16 2.50 -31.10
C LEU A 360 -2.42 2.81 -30.28
N ARG A 361 -3.11 3.92 -30.60
CA ARG A 361 -4.37 4.29 -29.96
C ARG A 361 -5.44 3.22 -30.12
N ASN A 362 -5.56 2.63 -31.32
CA ASN A 362 -6.51 1.54 -31.56
C ASN A 362 -6.25 0.27 -30.72
N ARG A 363 -5.04 0.11 -30.17
CA ARG A 363 -4.65 -1.03 -29.30
C ARG A 363 -4.84 -0.75 -27.82
N ILE A 364 -5.07 0.50 -27.44
CA ILE A 364 -5.29 0.91 -26.05
C ILE A 364 -6.77 1.28 -25.89
N ARG A 365 -7.48 0.53 -25.06
CA ARG A 365 -8.88 0.81 -24.72
C ARG A 365 -8.95 1.45 -23.35
N ILE A 366 -9.47 2.66 -23.31
CA ILE A 366 -9.76 3.35 -22.06
C ILE A 366 -11.11 2.85 -21.57
N LYS A 367 -11.14 2.29 -20.36
CA LYS A 367 -12.35 1.81 -19.71
C LYS A 367 -12.37 2.26 -18.26
N SER A 368 -13.55 2.57 -17.74
CA SER A 368 -13.77 2.74 -16.32
C SER A 368 -14.06 1.38 -15.66
N LEU A 369 -13.74 1.27 -14.37
CA LEU A 369 -13.91 0.04 -13.62
C LEU A 369 -15.36 -0.45 -13.56
N ASN A 370 -16.32 0.48 -13.54
CA ASN A 370 -17.74 0.16 -13.51
C ASN A 370 -18.19 -0.65 -14.74
N PHE A 371 -17.66 -0.34 -15.93
CA PHE A 371 -17.97 -1.08 -17.16
C PHE A 371 -17.15 -2.36 -17.35
N MET A 372 -16.10 -2.55 -16.54
CA MET A 372 -15.30 -3.78 -16.54
C MET A 372 -15.87 -4.87 -15.63
N ARG A 373 -16.66 -4.49 -14.63
CA ARG A 373 -17.24 -5.41 -13.64
C ARG A 373 -18.07 -6.51 -14.30
N GLY A 374 -17.80 -7.77 -13.92
CA GLY A 374 -18.52 -8.95 -14.42
C GLY A 374 -18.12 -9.40 -15.83
N ARG A 375 -17.09 -8.77 -16.45
CA ARG A 375 -16.58 -9.18 -17.75
C ARG A 375 -15.36 -10.11 -17.61
N THR A 376 -15.18 -10.98 -18.58
CA THR A 376 -13.97 -11.79 -18.73
C THR A 376 -13.08 -11.18 -19.82
N PHE A 377 -11.82 -10.91 -19.49
CA PHE A 377 -10.81 -10.39 -20.42
C PHE A 377 -9.81 -11.49 -20.74
N LEU A 378 -9.77 -11.93 -21.99
CA LEU A 378 -8.83 -12.95 -22.45
C LEU A 378 -7.66 -12.29 -23.19
N LYS A 379 -6.43 -12.64 -22.78
CA LYS A 379 -5.18 -12.14 -23.38
C LYS A 379 -5.18 -10.61 -23.51
N LYS A 380 -5.45 -9.91 -22.40
CA LYS A 380 -5.42 -8.45 -22.29
C LYS A 380 -4.38 -8.03 -21.27
N PHE A 381 -3.67 -6.94 -21.53
CA PHE A 381 -2.81 -6.29 -20.54
C PHE A 381 -3.65 -5.21 -19.84
N LEU A 382 -3.93 -5.35 -18.54
CA LEU A 382 -4.72 -4.37 -17.79
C LEU A 382 -3.81 -3.45 -16.99
N ILE A 383 -3.96 -2.14 -17.21
CA ILE A 383 -3.28 -1.08 -16.46
C ILE A 383 -4.31 -0.35 -15.62
N VAL A 384 -4.10 -0.34 -14.30
CA VAL A 384 -4.89 0.42 -13.34
C VAL A 384 -4.02 1.54 -12.81
N ASP A 385 -4.18 2.73 -13.38
CA ASP A 385 -3.39 3.90 -12.99
C ASP A 385 -4.07 4.66 -11.86
N GLU A 386 -3.26 5.29 -11.00
CA GLU A 386 -3.71 5.91 -9.75
C GLU A 386 -4.56 4.98 -8.86
N ALA A 387 -4.16 3.70 -8.78
CA ALA A 387 -4.90 2.66 -8.06
C ALA A 387 -5.10 2.97 -6.57
N GLN A 388 -4.28 3.83 -5.97
CA GLN A 388 -4.45 4.28 -4.58
C GLN A 388 -5.73 5.09 -4.35
N ASN A 389 -6.34 5.64 -5.41
CA ASN A 389 -7.60 6.35 -5.34
C ASN A 389 -8.82 5.41 -5.41
N LEU A 390 -8.60 4.09 -5.48
CA LEU A 390 -9.67 3.10 -5.52
C LEU A 390 -10.24 2.82 -4.15
N SER A 391 -11.57 2.70 -4.10
CA SER A 391 -12.23 2.08 -2.95
C SER A 391 -12.12 0.55 -3.01
N PRO A 392 -12.09 -0.15 -1.86
CA PRO A 392 -12.10 -1.62 -1.83
C PRO A 392 -13.28 -2.25 -2.58
N HIS A 393 -14.44 -1.59 -2.64
CA HIS A 393 -15.61 -2.05 -3.40
C HIS A 393 -15.40 -1.99 -4.92
N GLN A 394 -14.55 -1.10 -5.43
CA GLN A 394 -14.27 -0.99 -6.86
C GLN A 394 -13.24 -2.03 -7.34
N ILE A 395 -12.35 -2.48 -6.45
CA ILE A 395 -11.36 -3.53 -6.75
C ILE A 395 -12.01 -4.92 -6.76
N LYS A 396 -13.05 -5.13 -5.95
CA LYS A 396 -13.76 -6.41 -5.80
C LYS A 396 -14.82 -6.62 -6.88
#